data_AF-A0A9D6LIY3-F1
#
_entry.id   AF-A0A9D6LIY3-F1
#
_cell.length_a   1.000
_cell.length_b   1.000
_cell.length_c   1.000
_cell.angle_alpha   90.00
_cell.angle_beta   90.00
_cell.angle_gamma   90.00
#
_symmetry.space_group_name_H-M   'P 1'
#
loop_
_entity.id
_entity.type
_entity.pdbx_description
1 polymer ?
#
loop_
_entity_poly.entity_id
_entity_poly.type
_entity_poly.pdbx_seq_one_letter_code
_entity_poly.pdbx_strand_id
1 'polypeptide(L)'
;MSAFSIYQKPCPACGALVSTSAQRCDCGYAFGSGNDAPLPEEQVLQDEELFEAYLTARVDQMVAAVETARVELMADPNNSRKTVNLVQAIQEALSLRDQREAQAAKILDARQQLQIAHGKNPLENNSSTPTDAFRAQQAAKVEKIMEAFENTKTKKCPHCKTTLPITSALCLCGYVFARDDFLLPRLGTTGVREKIHHSTK
;
A
#
# COMPACT_ATOMS: atom_id res chain seq x y z
N MET A 1 6.99 47.93 21.44
CA MET A 1 7.01 46.53 21.90
C MET A 1 5.59 46.17 22.29
N SER A 2 4.85 45.47 21.42
CA SER A 2 3.46 45.10 21.72
C SER A 2 3.46 43.94 22.71
N ALA A 3 2.87 44.16 23.88
CA ALA A 3 2.71 43.14 24.91
C ALA A 3 1.64 42.15 24.47
N PHE A 4 2.05 40.96 24.04
CA PHE A 4 1.12 39.87 23.75
C PHE A 4 0.62 39.29 25.07
N SER A 5 -0.68 39.39 25.32
CA SER A 5 -1.34 38.65 26.39
C SER A 5 -1.56 37.20 25.94
N ILE A 6 -1.28 36.23 26.79
CA ILE A 6 -1.54 34.79 26.53
C ILE A 6 -3.04 34.49 26.27
N TYR A 7 -3.92 35.44 26.58
CA TYR A 7 -5.36 35.35 26.35
C TYR A 7 -5.82 35.96 25.03
N GLN A 8 -4.88 36.39 24.19
CA GLN A 8 -5.18 36.98 22.89
C GLN A 8 -4.48 36.20 21.77
N LYS A 9 -5.20 36.01 20.67
CA LYS A 9 -4.68 35.40 19.43
C LYS A 9 -4.86 36.40 18.28
N PRO A 10 -3.90 36.52 17.35
CA PRO A 10 -4.10 37.34 16.16
C PRO A 10 -5.07 36.64 15.20
N CYS A 11 -6.00 37.40 14.62
CA CYS A 11 -6.84 36.91 13.54
C CYS A 11 -6.00 36.71 12.27
N PRO A 12 -5.99 35.52 11.65
CA PRO A 12 -5.19 35.28 10.45
C PRO A 12 -5.71 36.04 9.22
N ALA A 13 -6.97 36.50 9.23
CA ALA A 13 -7.54 37.26 8.12
C ALA A 13 -7.22 38.76 8.18
N CYS A 14 -7.29 39.39 9.36
CA CYS A 14 -7.16 40.84 9.49
C CYS A 14 -6.06 41.31 10.48
N GLY A 15 -5.39 40.39 11.17
CA GLY A 15 -4.35 40.71 12.16
C GLY A 15 -4.86 41.27 13.49
N ALA A 16 -6.18 41.45 13.67
CA ALA A 16 -6.75 41.96 14.92
C ALA A 16 -6.49 40.99 16.08
N LEU A 17 -6.11 41.52 17.24
CA LEU A 17 -5.98 40.73 18.46
C LEU A 17 -7.36 40.46 19.04
N VAL A 18 -7.74 39.19 19.08
CA VAL A 18 -9.03 38.74 19.63
C VAL A 18 -8.79 37.83 20.83
N SER A 19 -9.79 37.70 21.71
CA SER A 19 -9.73 36.72 22.81
C SER A 19 -9.48 35.31 22.29
N THR A 20 -8.70 34.50 22.99
CA THR A 20 -8.52 33.07 22.67
C THR A 20 -9.83 32.30 22.64
N SER A 21 -10.79 32.70 23.49
CA SER A 21 -12.15 32.14 23.53
C SER A 21 -13.11 32.69 22.46
N ALA A 22 -12.73 33.71 21.69
CA ALA A 22 -13.57 34.26 20.64
C ALA A 22 -13.71 33.24 19.48
N GLN A 23 -14.96 32.94 19.12
CA GLN A 23 -15.29 32.05 18.00
C GLN A 23 -15.30 32.79 16.65
N ARG A 24 -15.46 34.12 16.64
CA ARG A 24 -15.39 34.95 15.43
C ARG A 24 -14.63 36.24 15.71
N CYS A 25 -13.93 36.72 14.70
CA CYS A 25 -13.37 38.06 14.65
C CYS A 25 -14.39 39.03 14.04
N ASP A 26 -14.30 40.31 14.37
CA ASP A 26 -15.16 41.37 13.80
C ASP A 26 -15.02 41.49 12.27
N CYS A 27 -13.89 41.04 11.70
CA CYS A 27 -13.72 40.97 10.24
C CYS A 27 -14.53 39.84 9.57
N GLY A 28 -15.25 39.03 10.35
CA GLY A 28 -16.05 37.90 9.88
C GLY A 28 -15.31 36.56 9.88
N TYR A 29 -14.00 36.53 10.15
CA TYR A 29 -13.25 35.27 10.26
C TYR A 29 -13.75 34.44 11.45
N ALA A 30 -14.22 33.22 11.17
CA ALA A 30 -14.58 32.26 12.22
C ALA A 30 -13.36 31.43 12.61
N PHE A 31 -13.01 31.47 13.89
CA PHE A 31 -12.09 30.50 14.47
C PHE A 31 -12.88 29.21 14.62
N GLY A 32 -12.47 28.14 13.94
CA GLY A 32 -13.15 26.85 13.94
C GLY A 32 -13.65 26.51 15.34
N SER A 33 -14.97 26.54 15.51
CA SER A 33 -15.63 26.06 16.71
C SER A 33 -15.32 24.56 16.80
N GLY A 34 -14.95 24.06 17.97
CA GLY A 34 -14.42 22.72 18.23
C GLY A 34 -15.29 21.50 17.86
N ASN A 35 -16.19 21.62 16.90
CA ASN A 35 -16.87 20.52 16.22
C ASN A 35 -16.01 19.88 15.10
N ASP A 36 -14.92 20.54 14.67
CA ASP A 36 -13.88 19.94 13.82
C ASP A 36 -12.75 19.31 14.65
N ALA A 37 -12.89 19.25 15.98
CA ALA A 37 -11.94 18.53 16.81
C ALA A 37 -12.09 17.03 16.53
N PRO A 38 -10.99 16.31 16.26
CA PRO A 38 -11.00 14.87 16.14
C PRO A 38 -11.73 14.27 17.35
N LEU A 39 -12.43 13.16 17.13
CA LEU A 39 -12.99 12.41 18.26
C LEU A 39 -11.85 12.05 19.22
N PRO A 40 -12.10 11.97 20.55
CA PRO A 40 -11.05 11.66 21.52
C PRO A 40 -10.22 10.42 21.15
N GLU A 41 -10.86 9.40 20.58
CA GLU A 41 -10.22 8.18 20.10
C GLU A 41 -9.32 8.42 18.87
N GLU A 42 -9.69 9.36 18.00
CA GLU A 42 -8.91 9.74 16.82
C GLU A 42 -7.67 10.54 17.23
N GLN A 43 -7.80 11.41 18.23
CA GLN A 43 -6.65 12.11 18.82
C GLN A 43 -5.66 11.11 19.44
N VAL A 44 -6.14 10.13 20.20
CA VAL A 44 -5.28 9.07 20.76
C VAL A 44 -4.56 8.31 19.64
N LEU A 45 -5.25 7.95 18.55
CA LEU A 45 -4.60 7.30 17.43
C LEU A 45 -3.50 8.17 16.80
N GLN A 46 -3.75 9.46 16.58
CA GLN A 46 -2.77 10.39 16.04
C GLN A 46 -1.54 10.52 16.96
N ASP A 47 -1.75 10.58 18.27
CA ASP A 47 -0.67 10.65 19.26
C ASP A 47 0.18 9.37 19.25
N GLU A 48 -0.46 8.20 19.17
CA GLU A 48 0.23 6.91 19.08
C GLU A 48 1.04 6.76 17.78
N GLU A 49 0.49 7.20 16.64
CA GLU A 49 1.19 7.24 15.33
C GLU A 49 2.39 8.18 15.35
N LEU A 50 2.26 9.35 15.98
CA LEU A 50 3.37 10.28 16.17
C LEU A 50 4.48 9.65 17.03
N PHE A 51 4.11 8.91 18.07
CA PHE A 51 5.07 8.20 18.90
C PHE A 51 5.75 7.04 18.15
N GLU A 52 5.06 6.34 17.25
CA GLU A 52 5.68 5.35 16.37
C GLU A 52 6.71 5.99 15.42
N ALA A 53 6.38 7.15 14.83
CA ALA A 53 7.32 7.88 13.98
C ALA A 53 8.58 8.29 14.76
N TYR A 54 8.41 8.74 16.01
CA TYR A 54 9.51 9.01 16.92
C TYR A 54 10.38 7.77 17.19
N LEU A 55 9.76 6.63 17.52
CA LEU A 55 10.50 5.39 17.77
C LEU A 55 11.24 4.90 16.52
N THR A 56 10.64 5.06 15.34
CA THR A 56 11.29 4.73 14.06
C THR A 56 12.55 5.56 13.86
N ALA A 57 12.46 6.88 14.00
CA ALA A 57 13.64 7.76 13.89
C ALA A 57 14.72 7.41 14.93
N ARG A 58 14.32 7.00 16.14
CA ARG A 58 15.24 6.59 17.20
C ARG A 58 15.92 5.25 16.90
N VAL A 59 15.21 4.29 16.30
CA VAL A 59 15.80 3.04 15.80
C VAL A 59 16.84 3.35 14.73
N ASP A 60 16.54 4.23 13.77
CA ASP A 60 17.49 4.62 12.71
C ASP A 60 18.77 5.24 13.28
N GLN A 61 18.64 6.13 14.27
CA GLN A 61 19.78 6.70 14.99
C GLN A 61 20.62 5.63 15.69
N MET A 62 19.98 4.64 16.32
CA MET A 62 20.70 3.56 17.00
C MET A 62 21.35 2.57 16.03
N VAL A 63 20.75 2.31 14.88
CA VAL A 63 21.39 1.53 13.81
C VAL A 63 22.65 2.22 13.33
N ALA A 64 22.61 3.55 13.13
CA ALA A 64 23.81 4.32 12.78
C ALA A 64 24.89 4.27 13.89
N ALA A 65 24.49 4.28 15.16
CA ALA A 65 25.41 4.13 16.29
C ALA A 65 26.05 2.73 16.33
N VAL A 66 25.29 1.66 16.06
CA VAL A 66 25.81 0.29 15.95
C VAL A 66 26.84 0.17 14.83
N GLU A 67 26.56 0.73 13.65
CA GLU A 67 27.52 0.71 12.54
C GLU A 67 28.78 1.52 12.86
N THR A 68 28.64 2.65 13.56
CA THR A 68 29.79 3.44 14.04
C THR A 68 30.65 2.63 15.00
N ALA A 69 30.05 2.02 16.03
CA ALA A 69 30.77 1.18 17.00
C ALA A 69 31.43 -0.04 16.33
N ARG A 70 30.81 -0.59 15.30
CA ARG A 70 31.36 -1.68 14.50
C ARG A 70 32.60 -1.23 13.74
N VAL A 71 32.57 -0.08 13.06
CA VAL A 71 33.73 0.49 12.37
C VAL A 71 34.86 0.77 13.36
N GLU A 72 34.56 1.32 14.53
CA GLU A 72 35.55 1.57 15.58
C GLU A 72 36.22 0.28 16.06
N LEU A 73 35.45 -0.79 16.27
CA LEU A 73 35.97 -2.10 16.66
C LEU A 73 36.82 -2.72 15.54
N MET A 74 36.41 -2.59 14.28
CA MET A 74 37.21 -3.07 13.14
C MET A 74 38.56 -2.34 13.04
N ALA A 75 38.63 -1.07 13.44
CA ALA A 75 39.88 -0.31 13.49
C ALA A 75 40.83 -0.75 14.63
N ASP A 76 40.31 -1.37 15.69
CA ASP A 76 41.11 -1.90 16.81
C ASP A 76 40.44 -3.12 17.45
N PRO A 77 40.59 -4.32 16.85
CA PRO A 77 39.84 -5.51 17.26
C PRO A 77 40.20 -6.05 18.66
N ASN A 78 41.37 -5.70 19.18
CA ASN A 78 41.85 -6.19 20.49
C ASN A 78 41.36 -5.32 21.65
N ASN A 79 40.61 -4.25 21.36
CA ASN A 79 40.13 -3.31 22.35
C ASN A 79 38.82 -3.78 22.99
N SER A 80 38.92 -4.38 24.17
CA SER A 80 37.77 -4.91 24.92
C SER A 80 36.68 -3.86 25.18
N ARG A 81 37.05 -2.59 25.37
CA ARG A 81 36.09 -1.49 25.55
C ARG A 81 35.23 -1.28 24.32
N LYS A 82 35.81 -1.35 23.11
CA LYS A 82 35.05 -1.21 21.86
C LYS A 82 34.11 -2.39 21.63
N THR A 83 34.51 -3.60 22.01
CA THR A 83 33.64 -4.77 21.98
C THR A 83 32.42 -4.58 22.89
N VAL A 84 32.64 -4.10 24.13
CA VAL A 84 31.55 -3.82 25.07
C VAL A 84 30.62 -2.73 24.53
N ASN A 85 31.17 -1.65 23.97
CA ASN A 85 30.37 -0.57 23.36
C ASN A 85 29.49 -1.09 22.22
N LEU A 86 30.01 -1.94 21.33
CA LEU A 86 29.23 -2.54 20.24
C LEU A 86 28.10 -3.42 20.77
N VAL A 87 28.39 -4.28 21.75
CA VAL A 87 27.37 -5.15 22.36
C VAL A 87 26.27 -4.32 23.02
N GLN A 88 26.63 -3.25 23.75
CA GLN A 88 25.66 -2.35 24.36
C GLN A 88 24.80 -1.65 23.31
N ALA A 89 25.41 -1.10 22.25
CA ALA A 89 24.67 -0.45 21.17
C ALA A 89 23.68 -1.41 20.48
N ILE A 90 24.08 -2.67 20.27
CA ILE A 90 23.20 -3.72 19.73
C ILE A 90 22.02 -3.99 20.67
N GLN A 91 22.28 -4.14 21.96
CA GLN A 91 21.24 -4.42 22.96
C GLN A 91 20.21 -3.28 23.03
N GLU A 92 20.68 -2.04 23.02
CA GLU A 92 19.82 -0.86 22.98
C GLU A 92 18.99 -0.79 21.69
N ALA A 93 19.59 -1.09 20.53
CA ALA A 93 18.88 -1.14 19.25
C ALA A 93 17.78 -2.22 19.25
N LEU A 94 18.04 -3.40 19.81
CA LEU A 94 17.03 -4.46 19.95
C LEU A 94 15.89 -4.02 20.87
N SER A 95 16.19 -3.42 22.02
CA SER A 95 15.17 -2.92 22.94
C SER A 95 14.25 -1.88 22.28
N LEU A 96 14.80 -0.98 21.46
CA LEU A 96 13.99 0.00 20.73
C LEU A 96 13.13 -0.63 19.63
N ARG A 97 13.62 -1.69 18.97
CA ARG A 97 12.82 -2.45 18.01
C ARG A 97 11.63 -3.11 18.70
N ASP A 98 11.85 -3.75 19.84
CA ASP A 98 10.78 -4.37 20.62
C ASP A 98 9.73 -3.32 21.06
N GLN A 99 10.18 -2.13 21.50
CA GLN A 99 9.29 -1.02 21.84
C GLN A 99 8.48 -0.55 20.64
N ARG A 100 9.09 -0.44 19.45
CA ARG A 100 8.39 -0.06 18.22
C ARG A 100 7.35 -1.11 17.82
N GLU A 101 7.68 -2.40 17.92
CA GLU A 101 6.74 -3.48 17.60
C GLU A 101 5.54 -3.49 18.56
N ALA A 102 5.80 -3.31 19.86
CA ALA A 102 4.74 -3.14 20.86
C ALA A 102 3.87 -1.91 20.58
N GLN A 103 4.48 -0.80 20.14
CA GLN A 103 3.75 0.42 19.77
C GLN A 103 2.88 0.21 18.52
N ALA A 104 3.39 -0.48 17.50
CA ALA A 104 2.63 -0.81 16.31
C ALA A 104 1.41 -1.69 16.64
N ALA A 105 1.53 -2.62 17.60
CA ALA A 105 0.40 -3.40 18.08
C ALA A 105 -0.69 -2.52 18.72
N LYS A 106 -0.32 -1.53 19.55
CA LYS A 106 -1.29 -0.58 20.13
C LYS A 106 -2.01 0.24 19.07
N ILE A 107 -1.30 0.68 18.03
CA ILE A 107 -1.92 1.43 16.92
C ILE A 107 -2.95 0.57 16.18
N LEU A 108 -2.66 -0.72 15.96
CA LEU A 108 -3.62 -1.63 15.36
C LEU A 108 -4.87 -1.78 16.22
N ASP A 109 -4.71 -1.95 17.53
CA ASP A 109 -5.83 -2.04 18.48
C ASP A 109 -6.64 -0.74 18.50
N ALA A 110 -5.99 0.42 18.56
CA ALA A 110 -6.64 1.74 18.53
C ALA A 110 -7.42 1.95 17.22
N ARG A 111 -6.85 1.56 16.08
CA ARG A 111 -7.55 1.62 14.78
C ARG A 111 -8.76 0.71 14.75
N GLN A 112 -8.69 -0.48 15.35
CA GLN A 112 -9.84 -1.39 15.43
C GLN A 112 -10.94 -0.81 16.31
N GLN A 113 -10.58 -0.21 17.45
CA GLN A 113 -11.54 0.46 18.33
C GLN A 113 -12.25 1.62 17.64
N LEU A 114 -11.51 2.43 16.87
CA LEU A 114 -12.08 3.50 16.06
C LEU A 114 -13.05 3.00 15.00
N GLN A 115 -12.75 1.87 14.34
CA GLN A 115 -13.68 1.27 13.37
C GLN A 115 -15.00 0.84 14.03
N ILE A 116 -14.92 0.23 15.21
CA ILE A 116 -16.09 -0.15 16.01
C ILE A 116 -16.88 1.10 16.43
N ALA A 117 -16.20 2.13 16.93
CA ALA A 117 -16.82 3.39 17.36
C ALA A 117 -17.52 4.13 16.20
N HIS A 118 -17.00 4.02 14.97
CA HIS A 118 -17.62 4.56 13.76
C HIS A 118 -18.74 3.67 13.18
N GLY A 119 -19.16 2.62 13.88
CA GLY A 119 -20.22 1.72 13.42
C GLY A 119 -19.80 0.86 12.22
N LYS A 120 -18.52 0.81 11.88
CA LYS A 120 -17.97 -0.16 10.93
C LYS A 120 -17.70 -1.44 11.70
N ASN A 121 -18.76 -2.24 11.91
CA ASN A 121 -18.63 -3.59 12.44
C ASN A 121 -17.58 -4.37 11.62
N PRO A 122 -16.48 -4.85 12.22
CA PRO A 122 -15.50 -5.70 11.52
C PRO A 122 -16.08 -7.06 11.08
N LEU A 123 -17.31 -7.38 11.49
CA LEU A 123 -18.01 -8.64 11.24
C LEU A 123 -19.14 -8.55 10.19
N GLU A 124 -19.45 -7.38 9.62
CA GLU A 124 -20.57 -7.24 8.66
C GLU A 124 -20.15 -7.03 7.20
N ASN A 125 -18.86 -7.13 6.86
CA ASN A 125 -18.39 -6.95 5.48
C ASN A 125 -17.87 -8.21 4.78
N ASN A 126 -18.19 -9.42 5.27
CA ASN A 126 -17.84 -10.67 4.56
C ASN A 126 -18.87 -11.80 4.72
N SER A 127 -20.17 -11.50 4.67
CA SER A 127 -21.14 -12.49 4.17
C SER A 127 -21.03 -12.55 2.64
N SER A 128 -19.89 -13.03 2.15
CA SER A 128 -19.64 -13.34 0.75
C SER A 128 -20.23 -14.69 0.38
N THR A 129 -21.48 -14.95 0.75
CA THR A 129 -22.28 -15.94 0.02
C THR A 129 -22.72 -15.24 -1.26
N PRO A 130 -22.16 -15.58 -2.44
CA PRO A 130 -22.65 -15.01 -3.68
C PRO A 130 -24.13 -15.34 -3.79
N THR A 131 -24.97 -14.40 -4.22
CA THR A 131 -26.40 -14.65 -4.39
C THR A 131 -26.62 -15.84 -5.33
N ASP A 132 -27.71 -16.59 -5.14
CA ASP A 132 -28.02 -17.75 -6.00
C ASP A 132 -28.06 -17.38 -7.48
N ALA A 133 -28.47 -16.15 -7.80
CA ALA A 133 -28.42 -15.59 -9.15
C ALA A 133 -26.99 -15.52 -9.71
N PHE A 134 -26.00 -15.14 -8.90
CA PHE A 134 -24.60 -15.11 -9.31
C PHE A 134 -24.03 -16.52 -9.48
N ARG A 135 -24.36 -17.44 -8.57
CA ARG A 135 -24.00 -18.86 -8.72
C ARG A 135 -24.58 -19.47 -10.00
N ALA A 136 -25.85 -19.20 -10.30
CA ALA A 136 -26.50 -19.65 -11.53
C ALA A 136 -25.86 -19.04 -12.79
N GLN A 137 -25.50 -17.75 -12.77
CA GLN A 137 -24.80 -17.11 -13.89
C GLN A 137 -23.39 -17.70 -14.09
N GLN A 138 -22.67 -18.00 -13.01
CA GLN A 138 -21.37 -18.66 -13.11
C GLN A 138 -21.50 -20.09 -13.65
N ALA A 139 -22.48 -20.86 -13.19
CA ALA A 139 -22.74 -22.21 -13.71
C ALA A 139 -23.06 -22.19 -15.21
N ALA A 140 -23.97 -21.32 -15.66
CA ALA A 140 -24.31 -21.16 -17.07
C ALA A 140 -23.12 -20.70 -17.93
N LYS A 141 -22.21 -19.91 -17.36
CA LYS A 141 -20.98 -19.49 -18.05
C LYS A 141 -19.98 -20.64 -18.19
N VAL A 142 -19.89 -21.51 -17.18
CA VAL A 142 -19.05 -22.72 -17.23
C VAL A 142 -19.61 -23.71 -18.25
N GLU A 143 -20.93 -23.93 -18.30
CA GLU A 143 -21.58 -24.78 -19.31
C GLU A 143 -21.28 -24.31 -20.73
N LYS A 144 -21.43 -23.01 -21.03
CA LYS A 144 -21.07 -22.44 -22.34
C LYS A 144 -19.60 -22.64 -22.71
N ILE A 145 -18.70 -22.62 -21.72
CA ILE A 145 -17.29 -22.88 -21.94
C ILE A 145 -17.07 -24.37 -22.24
N MET A 146 -17.72 -25.27 -21.52
CA MET A 146 -17.62 -26.72 -21.76
C MET A 146 -18.17 -27.12 -23.14
N GLU A 147 -19.33 -26.60 -23.55
CA GLU A 147 -19.88 -26.80 -24.90
C GLU A 147 -18.95 -26.26 -26.00
N ALA A 148 -18.28 -25.13 -25.74
CA ALA A 148 -17.27 -24.60 -26.64
C ALA A 148 -16.03 -25.50 -26.72
N PHE A 149 -15.64 -26.18 -25.63
CA PHE A 149 -14.55 -27.15 -25.64
C PHE A 149 -14.91 -28.43 -26.39
N GLU A 150 -16.14 -28.95 -26.26
CA GLU A 150 -16.56 -30.18 -26.96
C GLU A 150 -16.55 -30.04 -28.49
N ASN A 151 -16.80 -28.83 -28.99
CA ASN A 151 -16.78 -28.54 -30.43
C ASN A 151 -15.40 -28.08 -30.96
N THR A 152 -14.37 -28.05 -30.12
CA THR A 152 -13.03 -27.61 -30.54
C THR A 152 -12.18 -28.77 -31.07
N LYS A 153 -11.59 -28.57 -32.26
CA LYS A 153 -10.58 -29.48 -32.81
C LYS A 153 -9.42 -29.61 -31.81
N THR A 154 -9.01 -30.84 -31.53
CA THR A 154 -7.92 -31.14 -30.60
C THR A 154 -6.65 -31.59 -31.33
N LYS A 155 -5.49 -31.41 -30.69
CA LYS A 155 -4.17 -31.88 -31.13
C LYS A 155 -3.50 -32.65 -29.99
N LYS A 156 -2.64 -33.62 -30.31
CA LYS A 156 -1.86 -34.36 -29.29
C LYS A 156 -0.48 -33.74 -29.12
N CYS A 157 -0.07 -33.55 -27.87
CA CYS A 157 1.29 -33.14 -27.55
C CYS A 157 2.28 -34.26 -27.98
N PRO A 158 3.30 -33.96 -28.80
CA PRO A 158 4.28 -34.97 -29.20
C PRO A 158 5.18 -35.43 -28.05
N HIS A 159 5.34 -34.63 -27.00
CA HIS A 159 6.20 -34.95 -25.86
C HIS A 159 5.52 -35.86 -24.82
N CYS A 160 4.30 -35.50 -24.38
CA CYS A 160 3.60 -36.23 -23.31
C CYS A 160 2.31 -36.92 -23.75
N LYS A 161 1.94 -36.84 -25.04
CA LYS A 161 0.73 -37.43 -25.64
C LYS A 161 -0.61 -36.89 -25.13
N THR A 162 -0.61 -35.85 -24.29
CA THR A 162 -1.82 -35.19 -23.81
C THR A 162 -2.59 -34.56 -24.97
N THR A 163 -3.89 -34.80 -25.02
CA THR A 163 -4.80 -34.17 -25.97
C THR A 163 -5.17 -32.78 -25.47
N LEU A 164 -4.92 -31.77 -26.30
CA LEU A 164 -5.17 -30.37 -25.98
C LEU A 164 -5.98 -29.71 -27.11
N PRO A 165 -6.70 -28.61 -26.83
CA PRO A 165 -7.28 -27.77 -27.87
C PRO A 165 -6.23 -27.34 -28.90
N ILE A 166 -6.62 -27.26 -30.18
CA ILE A 166 -5.70 -26.81 -31.23
C ILE A 166 -5.18 -25.38 -31.00
N THR A 167 -5.95 -24.57 -30.27
CA THR A 167 -5.62 -23.21 -29.84
C THR A 167 -4.58 -23.13 -28.72
N SER A 168 -4.24 -24.25 -28.07
CA SER A 168 -3.22 -24.27 -27.02
C SER A 168 -1.84 -23.96 -27.60
N ALA A 169 -1.22 -22.88 -27.13
CA ALA A 169 0.15 -22.51 -27.51
C ALA A 169 1.22 -23.34 -26.75
N LEU A 170 0.86 -23.87 -25.58
CA LEU A 170 1.74 -24.59 -24.68
C LEU A 170 1.01 -25.80 -24.09
N CYS A 171 1.73 -26.90 -23.89
CA CYS A 171 1.32 -28.04 -23.10
C CYS A 171 1.83 -27.92 -21.66
N LEU A 172 1.07 -28.43 -20.67
CA LEU A 172 1.50 -28.44 -19.25
C LEU A 172 2.86 -29.13 -19.04
N CYS A 173 3.26 -30.05 -19.91
CA CYS A 173 4.58 -30.67 -19.87
C CYS A 173 5.73 -29.76 -20.33
N GLY A 174 5.45 -28.49 -20.62
CA GLY A 174 6.43 -27.51 -21.11
C GLY A 174 6.64 -27.49 -22.62
N TYR A 175 5.95 -28.34 -23.40
CA TYR A 175 6.09 -28.37 -24.86
C TYR A 175 5.34 -27.20 -25.51
N VAL A 176 6.06 -26.37 -26.26
CA VAL A 176 5.50 -25.24 -27.02
C VAL A 176 5.09 -25.72 -28.41
N PHE A 177 3.84 -25.49 -28.79
CA PHE A 177 3.40 -25.73 -30.16
C PHE A 177 3.84 -24.55 -31.03
N ALA A 178 4.62 -24.82 -32.08
CA ALA A 178 4.91 -23.81 -33.10
C ALA A 178 3.58 -23.27 -33.65
N ARG A 179 3.43 -21.94 -33.66
CA ARG A 179 2.25 -21.29 -34.23
C ARG A 179 2.33 -21.41 -35.75
N ASP A 180 1.75 -22.47 -36.30
CA ASP A 180 1.46 -22.51 -37.74
C ASP A 180 0.21 -21.67 -38.04
N ASP A 181 0.32 -20.88 -39.10
CA ASP A 181 -0.60 -19.85 -39.60
C ASP A 181 -2.08 -20.29 -39.72
N PHE A 182 -2.89 -19.95 -38.70
CA PHE A 182 -4.34 -19.91 -38.83
C PHE A 182 -4.85 -18.47 -38.82
N LEU A 183 -4.89 -17.89 -40.02
CA LEU A 183 -5.85 -16.92 -40.55
C LEU A 183 -6.74 -16.21 -39.50
N LEU A 184 -6.31 -15.04 -39.04
CA LEU A 184 -7.21 -14.01 -38.55
C LEU A 184 -7.69 -13.15 -39.75
N PRO A 185 -9.01 -12.89 -39.91
CA PRO A 185 -9.48 -11.98 -40.95
C PRO A 185 -9.01 -10.56 -40.60
N ARG A 186 -8.15 -9.99 -41.46
CA ARG A 186 -7.70 -8.61 -41.34
C ARG A 186 -8.89 -7.67 -41.59
N LEU A 187 -9.35 -7.01 -40.54
CA LEU A 187 -10.22 -5.83 -40.65
C LEU A 187 -9.46 -4.76 -41.45
N GLY A 188 -10.01 -4.41 -42.62
CA GLY A 188 -9.42 -3.48 -43.55
C GLY A 188 -9.35 -2.08 -42.97
N THR A 189 -8.14 -1.54 -42.88
CA THR A 189 -7.92 -0.09 -42.85
C THR A 189 -7.69 0.37 -44.28
N THR A 190 -8.71 0.96 -44.88
CA THR A 190 -8.58 1.78 -46.08
C THR A 190 -7.72 2.99 -45.73
N GLY A 191 -6.47 2.98 -46.18
CA GLY A 191 -5.52 4.07 -46.01
C GLY A 191 -4.64 4.18 -47.25
N VAL A 192 -5.01 5.12 -48.11
CA VAL A 192 -4.34 5.69 -49.30
C VAL A 192 -2.87 5.25 -49.48
N ARG A 193 -2.62 4.52 -50.57
CA ARG A 193 -1.28 4.14 -51.05
C ARG A 193 -0.75 5.22 -51.99
N GLU A 194 0.01 6.17 -51.43
CA GLU A 194 0.85 7.08 -52.20
C GLU A 194 2.04 6.30 -52.77
N LYS A 195 2.15 6.28 -54.10
CA LYS A 195 3.26 5.67 -54.83
C LYS A 195 4.44 6.64 -54.79
N ILE A 196 5.55 6.24 -54.19
CA ILE A 196 6.86 6.79 -54.55
C ILE A 196 7.78 5.64 -54.92
N HIS A 197 8.14 5.64 -56.20
CA HIS A 197 9.12 4.75 -56.81
C HIS A 197 10.51 4.98 -56.21
N HIS A 198 11.22 3.89 -55.91
CA HIS A 198 12.67 3.86 -55.94
C HIS A 198 13.09 2.81 -56.96
N SER A 199 13.51 3.28 -58.13
CA SER A 199 14.22 2.49 -59.13
C SER A 199 15.67 2.97 -59.11
N THR A 200 16.55 2.04 -58.79
CA THR A 200 17.99 2.14 -58.97
C THR A 200 18.34 1.80 -60.42
N LYS A 201 18.63 2.83 -61.22
CA LYS A 201 19.76 2.95 -62.18
C LYS A 201 19.53 4.10 -63.14
#